data_AF-A0A7D8YEI3-F1
#
_entry.id   AF-A0A7D8YEI3-F1
#
_cell.length_a   1.000
_cell.length_b   1.000
_cell.length_c   1.000
_cell.angle_alpha   90.00
_cell.angle_beta   90.00
_cell.angle_gamma   90.00
#
_symmetry.space_group_name_H-M   'P 1'
#
loop_
_entity.id
_entity.type
_entity.pdbx_description
1 polymer ?
#
loop_
_entity_poly.entity_id
_entity_poly.type
_entity_poly.pdbx_seq_one_letter_code
_entity_poly.pdbx_strand_id
1 'polypeptide(L)'
;MLTRSSRLAGPGASENAAHELLERARPAFERFAPTLSTIITAAPMLGILGTVVGIIASFRLLGGSGPIDDPTAVAGGIATALYTTAFGLVIALGTLFPYAIFRARADRLIGRLETIAALVIEHDDQTGQGEASGVGAGGPERSGGVAQPTVS
;
A
#
# COMPACT_ATOMS: atom_id res chain seq x y z
N MET A 1 -18.81 1.67 -35.92
CA MET A 1 -17.84 0.76 -36.56
C MET A 1 -16.55 0.82 -35.75
N LEU A 2 -16.44 0.04 -34.67
CA LEU A 2 -15.22 -0.17 -33.85
C LEU A 2 -15.53 -1.26 -32.81
N THR A 3 -15.96 -2.42 -33.31
CA THR A 3 -16.17 -3.62 -32.50
C THR A 3 -15.07 -4.59 -32.89
N ARG A 4 -14.45 -5.23 -31.88
CA ARG A 4 -13.55 -6.40 -31.97
C ARG A 4 -12.04 -6.10 -32.07
N SER A 5 -11.43 -5.79 -30.91
CA SER A 5 -9.99 -5.94 -30.66
C SER A 5 -9.70 -6.63 -29.31
N SER A 6 -10.61 -7.49 -28.83
CA SER A 6 -10.45 -8.22 -27.56
C SER A 6 -9.73 -9.57 -27.69
N ARG A 7 -9.14 -9.89 -28.85
CA ARG A 7 -8.53 -11.22 -29.11
C ARG A 7 -7.00 -11.29 -29.04
N LEU A 8 -6.33 -10.28 -28.48
CA LEU A 8 -4.85 -10.26 -28.37
C LEU A 8 -4.32 -10.19 -26.93
N ALA A 9 -5.20 -10.15 -25.92
CA ALA A 9 -4.77 -10.34 -24.56
C ALA A 9 -4.57 -11.84 -24.32
N GLY A 10 -3.36 -12.35 -24.54
CA GLY A 10 -2.98 -13.67 -24.02
C GLY A 10 -3.10 -13.70 -22.49
N PRO A 11 -2.99 -14.87 -21.85
CA PRO A 11 -3.18 -15.02 -20.40
C PRO A 11 -2.41 -13.96 -19.58
N GLY A 12 -1.15 -13.70 -19.93
CA GLY A 12 -0.30 -12.70 -19.27
C GLY A 12 -0.66 -11.23 -19.52
N ALA A 13 -1.46 -10.90 -20.53
CA ALA A 13 -1.90 -9.52 -20.77
C ALA A 13 -3.06 -9.12 -19.84
N SER A 14 -3.93 -10.06 -19.48
CA SER A 14 -4.99 -9.86 -18.48
C SER A 14 -4.42 -9.73 -17.06
N GLU A 15 -3.41 -10.54 -16.76
CA GLU A 15 -2.65 -10.51 -15.50
C GLU A 15 -1.92 -9.17 -15.32
N ASN A 16 -1.17 -8.74 -16.33
CA ASN A 16 -0.47 -7.45 -16.29
C ASN A 16 -1.43 -6.26 -16.14
N ALA A 17 -2.58 -6.30 -16.83
CA ALA A 17 -3.59 -5.24 -16.71
C ALA A 17 -4.22 -5.19 -15.30
N ALA A 18 -4.51 -6.35 -14.71
CA ALA A 18 -5.03 -6.43 -13.34
C ALA A 18 -4.00 -5.91 -12.31
N HIS A 19 -2.73 -6.29 -12.45
CA HIS A 19 -1.64 -5.77 -11.63
C HIS A 19 -1.51 -4.24 -11.75
N GLU A 20 -1.55 -3.70 -12.97
CA GLU A 20 -1.47 -2.25 -13.20
C GLU A 20 -2.65 -1.49 -12.55
N LEU A 21 -3.87 -2.03 -12.63
CA LEU A 21 -5.04 -1.44 -11.99
C LEU A 21 -4.92 -1.45 -10.47
N LEU A 22 -4.38 -2.53 -9.90
CA LEU A 22 -4.15 -2.62 -8.46
C LEU A 22 -3.08 -1.65 -7.97
N GLU A 23 -1.98 -1.53 -8.71
CA GLU A 23 -0.92 -0.56 -8.40
C GLU A 23 -1.43 0.88 -8.48
N ARG A 24 -2.33 1.19 -9.42
CA ARG A 24 -2.97 2.51 -9.49
C ARG A 24 -3.95 2.77 -8.34
N ALA A 25 -4.60 1.74 -7.80
CA ALA A 25 -5.53 1.87 -6.69
C ALA A 25 -4.84 1.94 -5.31
N ARG A 26 -3.65 1.34 -5.16
CA ARG A 26 -2.88 1.27 -3.90
C ARG A 26 -2.65 2.64 -3.22
N PRO A 27 -2.24 3.72 -3.91
CA PRO A 27 -2.00 5.02 -3.28
C PRO A 27 -3.25 5.63 -2.64
N ALA A 28 -4.44 5.30 -3.12
CA ALA A 28 -5.68 5.83 -2.55
C ALA A 28 -5.93 5.32 -1.13
N PHE A 29 -5.53 4.06 -0.85
CA PHE A 29 -5.65 3.45 0.47
C PHE A 29 -4.50 3.85 1.41
N GLU A 30 -3.33 4.14 0.86
CA GLU A 30 -2.13 4.45 1.63
C GLU A 30 -1.85 5.97 1.76
N ARG A 31 -2.65 6.86 1.16
CA ARG A 31 -2.39 8.31 1.05
C ARG A 31 -1.97 8.99 2.36
N PHE A 32 -2.59 8.61 3.49
CA PHE A 32 -2.32 9.24 4.79
C PHE A 32 -1.21 8.55 5.59
N ALA A 33 -0.82 7.32 5.21
CA ALA A 33 0.20 6.55 5.92
C ALA A 33 1.58 7.24 5.92
N PRO A 34 2.08 7.81 4.80
CA PRO A 34 3.36 8.53 4.80
C PRO A 34 3.38 9.71 5.77
N THR A 35 2.31 10.51 5.81
CA THR A 35 2.21 11.67 6.70
C THR A 35 2.25 11.27 8.16
N LEU A 36 1.47 10.25 8.55
CA LEU A 36 1.51 9.72 9.92
C LEU A 36 2.90 9.16 10.27
N SER A 37 3.52 8.43 9.33
CA SER A 37 4.88 7.91 9.51
C SER A 37 5.89 9.03 9.75
N THR A 38 5.79 10.14 9.00
CA THR A 38 6.65 11.31 9.20
C THR A 38 6.43 11.95 10.56
N ILE A 39 5.19 12.05 11.05
CA ILE A 39 4.91 12.61 12.38
C ILE A 39 5.52 11.73 13.48
N ILE A 40 5.38 10.41 13.37
CA ILE A 40 5.94 9.45 14.33
C ILE A 40 7.46 9.59 14.44
N THR A 41 8.16 9.86 13.34
CA THR A 41 9.63 10.01 13.33
C THR A 41 10.08 11.43 13.67
N ALA A 42 9.35 12.45 13.22
CA ALA A 42 9.71 13.85 13.44
C ALA A 42 9.41 14.33 14.87
N ALA A 43 8.32 13.88 15.48
CA ALA A 43 7.92 14.36 16.82
C ALA A 43 8.97 14.10 17.92
N PRO A 44 9.63 12.91 18.01
CA PRO A 44 10.71 12.69 18.97
C PRO A 44 11.94 13.56 18.68
N MET A 45 12.27 13.78 17.40
CA MET A 45 13.39 14.64 17.02
C MET A 45 13.14 16.10 17.43
N LEU A 46 11.90 16.58 17.29
CA LEU A 46 11.49 17.90 17.81
C LEU A 46 11.55 17.97 19.35
N GLY A 47 11.20 16.88 20.04
CA GLY A 47 11.33 16.80 21.50
C GLY A 47 12.79 16.95 21.97
N ILE A 48 13.72 16.27 21.28
CA ILE A 48 15.16 16.40 21.51
C ILE A 48 15.65 17.81 21.16
N LEU A 49 15.18 18.42 20.08
CA LEU A 49 15.50 19.81 19.79
C LEU A 49 15.09 20.74 20.95
N GLY A 50 13.92 20.49 21.53
CA GLY A 50 13.44 21.20 22.73
C GLY A 50 14.37 21.04 23.94
N THR A 51 14.98 19.85 24.14
CA THR A 51 15.95 19.67 25.23
C THR A 51 17.19 20.54 25.04
N VAL A 52 17.71 20.57 23.83
CA VAL A 52 18.89 21.37 23.49
C VAL A 52 18.61 22.84 23.75
N VAL A 53 17.46 23.35 23.33
CA VAL A 53 17.06 24.75 23.56
C VAL A 53 16.91 25.03 25.06
N GLY A 54 16.23 24.16 25.83
CA GLY A 54 16.03 24.36 27.26
C GLY A 54 17.33 24.30 28.07
N ILE A 55 18.26 23.41 27.70
CA ILE A 55 19.58 23.31 28.32
C ILE A 55 20.42 24.56 27.98
N ILE A 56 20.40 25.04 26.73
CA ILE A 56 21.08 26.28 26.34
C ILE A 56 20.54 27.47 27.16
N ALA A 57 19.21 27.57 27.30
CA ALA A 57 18.59 28.61 28.12
C ALA A 57 19.04 28.53 29.58
N SER A 58 19.13 27.31 30.13
CA SER A 58 19.62 27.06 31.49
C SER A 58 21.08 27.52 31.66
N PHE A 59 21.96 27.20 30.71
CA PHE A 59 23.36 27.61 30.75
C PHE A 59 23.57 29.11 30.58
N ARG A 60 22.68 29.82 29.86
CA ARG A 60 22.74 31.29 29.77
C ARG A 60 22.53 31.96 31.13
N LEU A 61 21.77 31.34 32.03
CA LEU A 61 21.59 31.83 33.41
C LEU A 61 22.86 31.69 34.25
N LEU A 62 23.75 30.74 33.90
CA LEU A 62 25.05 30.58 34.57
C LEU A 62 26.15 31.48 33.99
N GLY A 63 26.03 31.86 32.71
CA GLY A 63 27.07 32.61 31.97
C GLY A 63 27.11 34.11 32.24
N GLY A 64 26.20 34.65 33.06
CA GLY A 64 26.27 36.03 33.52
C GLY A 64 27.48 36.24 34.44
N SER A 65 28.14 37.38 34.34
CA SER A 65 29.36 37.74 35.07
C SER A 65 29.11 38.02 36.56
N GLY A 66 28.55 37.06 37.29
CA GLY A 66 28.24 37.13 38.72
C GLY A 66 28.22 35.73 39.36
N PRO A 67 28.15 35.64 40.71
CA PRO A 67 27.83 34.39 41.39
C PRO A 67 26.55 33.77 40.84
N ILE A 68 26.34 32.46 40.98
CA ILE A 68 25.09 31.81 40.55
C ILE A 68 23.92 32.48 41.28
N ASP A 69 23.19 33.35 40.58
CA ASP A 69 22.17 34.19 41.19
C ASP A 69 20.93 33.38 41.64
N ASP A 70 20.63 32.26 40.97
CA ASP A 70 19.54 31.36 41.36
C ASP A 70 19.68 29.92 40.77
N PRO A 71 20.12 28.92 41.55
CA PRO A 71 20.16 27.52 41.14
C PRO A 71 18.78 26.94 40.75
N THR A 72 17.71 27.49 41.32
CA THR A 72 16.33 27.05 41.09
C THR A 72 15.88 27.38 39.67
N ALA A 73 16.29 28.55 39.16
CA ALA A 73 16.00 28.96 37.78
C ALA A 73 16.65 28.03 36.75
N VAL A 74 17.87 27.56 37.03
CA VAL A 74 18.59 26.58 36.20
C VAL A 74 17.86 25.25 36.17
N ALA A 75 17.45 24.74 37.34
CA ALA A 75 16.67 23.51 37.44
C ALA A 75 15.34 23.61 36.67
N GLY A 76 14.70 24.79 36.66
CA GLY A 76 13.49 25.05 35.89
C GLY A 76 13.69 24.94 34.37
N GLY A 77 14.80 25.46 33.83
CA GLY A 77 15.12 25.34 32.41
C GLY A 77 15.39 23.89 31.97
N ILE A 78 16.06 23.11 32.82
CA ILE A 78 16.28 21.68 32.60
C ILE A 78 14.96 20.89 32.70
N ALA A 79 14.10 21.20 33.68
CA ALA A 79 12.78 20.58 33.79
C ALA A 79 11.93 20.84 32.54
N THR A 80 11.97 22.06 32.01
CA THR A 80 11.28 22.42 30.76
C THR A 80 11.80 21.58 29.58
N ALA A 81 13.12 21.40 29.46
CA ALA A 81 13.72 20.50 28.47
C ALA A 81 13.20 19.05 28.60
N LEU A 82 13.06 18.53 29.82
CA LEU A 82 12.51 17.17 30.01
C LEU A 82 11.04 17.07 29.60
N TYR A 83 10.22 18.10 29.89
CA TYR A 83 8.83 18.14 29.44
C TYR A 83 8.72 18.14 27.91
N THR A 84 9.57 18.85 27.18
CA THR A 84 9.53 18.85 25.71
C THR A 84 9.84 17.47 25.12
N THR A 85 10.76 16.71 25.73
CA THR A 85 11.01 15.31 25.35
C THR A 85 9.78 14.44 25.57
N ALA A 86 9.19 14.54 26.77
CA ALA A 86 8.01 13.77 27.12
C ALA A 86 6.87 14.05 26.13
N PHE A 87 6.64 15.32 25.77
CA PHE A 87 5.63 15.69 24.78
C PHE A 87 5.93 15.11 23.38
N GLY A 88 7.18 15.19 22.91
CA GLY A 88 7.57 14.62 21.62
C GLY A 88 7.31 13.11 21.54
N LEU A 89 7.59 12.38 22.64
CA LEU A 89 7.31 10.95 22.75
C LEU A 89 5.82 10.65 22.85
N VAL A 90 5.05 11.43 23.63
CA VAL A 90 3.60 11.25 23.76
C VAL A 90 2.90 11.43 22.41
N ILE A 91 3.28 12.45 21.63
CA ILE A 91 2.73 12.67 20.28
C ILE A 91 3.11 11.52 19.34
N ALA A 92 4.37 11.07 19.36
CA ALA A 92 4.84 9.98 18.52
C ALA A 92 4.10 8.67 18.82
N LEU A 93 4.00 8.29 20.11
CA LEU A 93 3.29 7.10 20.55
C LEU A 93 1.80 7.20 20.27
N GLY A 94 1.17 8.36 20.54
CA GLY A 94 -0.24 8.61 20.25
C GLY A 94 -0.57 8.46 18.76
N THR A 95 0.37 8.82 17.88
CA THR A 95 0.21 8.68 16.41
C THR A 95 0.53 7.26 15.93
N LEU A 96 1.40 6.52 16.63
CA LEU A 96 1.82 5.18 16.26
C LEU A 96 0.67 4.16 16.27
N PHE A 97 -0.20 4.19 17.29
CA PHE A 97 -1.34 3.27 17.39
C PHE A 97 -2.32 3.37 16.19
N PRO A 98 -2.87 4.55 15.84
CA PRO A 98 -3.76 4.67 14.69
C PRO A 98 -3.04 4.38 13.37
N TYR A 99 -1.76 4.74 13.23
CA TYR A 99 -0.96 4.38 12.06
C TYR A 99 -0.89 2.87 11.85
N ALA A 100 -0.57 2.11 12.90
CA ALA A 100 -0.47 0.65 12.83
C ALA A 100 -1.81 0.00 12.44
N ILE A 101 -2.91 0.48 13.02
CA ILE A 101 -4.26 -0.02 12.71
C ILE A 101 -4.66 0.31 11.26
N PHE A 102 -4.42 1.55 10.82
CA PHE A 102 -4.78 2.00 9.47
C PHE A 102 -3.99 1.23 8.41
N ARG A 103 -2.67 1.07 8.62
CA ARG A 103 -1.80 0.28 7.75
C ARG A 103 -2.27 -1.18 7.66
N ALA A 104 -2.54 -1.83 8.80
CA ALA A 104 -3.04 -3.20 8.80
C ALA A 104 -4.39 -3.35 8.08
N ARG A 105 -5.25 -2.33 8.10
CA ARG A 105 -6.51 -2.34 7.33
C ARG A 105 -6.29 -2.13 5.84
N ALA A 106 -5.40 -1.22 5.45
CA ALA A 106 -5.04 -1.00 4.05
C ALA A 106 -4.44 -2.27 3.42
N ASP A 107 -3.48 -2.90 4.10
CA ASP A 107 -2.83 -4.15 3.64
C ASP A 107 -3.86 -5.28 3.46
N ARG A 108 -4.80 -5.44 4.41
CA ARG A 108 -5.88 -6.44 4.30
C ARG A 108 -6.81 -6.18 3.14
N LEU A 109 -7.14 -4.92 2.87
CA LEU A 109 -8.04 -4.56 1.77
C LEU A 109 -7.36 -4.79 0.42
N ILE A 110 -6.10 -4.41 0.29
CA ILE A 110 -5.30 -4.65 -0.91
C ILE A 110 -5.17 -6.16 -1.17
N GLY A 111 -4.84 -6.96 -0.15
CA GLY A 111 -4.76 -8.42 -0.31
C GLY A 111 -6.08 -9.08 -0.73
N ARG A 112 -7.23 -8.53 -0.30
CA ARG A 112 -8.54 -8.97 -0.79
C ARG A 112 -8.74 -8.62 -2.27
N LEU A 113 -8.32 -7.44 -2.71
CA LEU A 113 -8.38 -7.04 -4.12
C LEU A 113 -7.47 -7.91 -4.99
N GLU A 114 -6.26 -8.24 -4.52
CA GLU A 114 -5.33 -9.17 -5.18
C GLU A 114 -5.98 -10.56 -5.37
N THR A 115 -6.63 -11.07 -4.32
CA THR A 115 -7.32 -12.37 -4.37
C THR A 115 -8.48 -12.36 -5.36
N ILE A 116 -9.30 -11.30 -5.37
CA ILE A 116 -10.43 -11.18 -6.32
C ILE A 116 -9.92 -11.06 -7.75
N ALA A 117 -8.87 -10.26 -7.98
CA ALA A 117 -8.27 -10.11 -9.31
C ALA A 117 -7.74 -11.46 -9.84
N ALA A 118 -7.04 -12.23 -9.01
CA ALA A 118 -6.55 -13.56 -9.37
C ALA A 118 -7.68 -14.52 -9.76
N LEU A 119 -8.78 -14.54 -9.01
CA LEU A 119 -9.95 -15.38 -9.31
C LEU A 119 -10.62 -14.99 -10.64
N VAL A 120 -10.69 -13.70 -10.95
CA VAL A 120 -11.28 -13.22 -12.22
C VAL A 120 -10.39 -13.61 -13.40
N ILE A 121 -9.07 -13.48 -13.28
CA ILE A 121 -8.11 -13.90 -14.31
C ILE A 121 -8.23 -15.40 -14.58
N GLU A 122 -8.29 -16.22 -13.52
CA GLU A 122 -8.43 -17.66 -13.65
C GLU A 122 -9.74 -18.06 -14.36
N HIS A 123 -10.83 -17.34 -14.09
CA HIS A 123 -12.12 -17.59 -14.75
C HIS A 123 -12.09 -17.23 -16.24
N ASP A 124 -11.52 -16.08 -16.60
CA ASP A 124 -11.41 -15.64 -18.00
C ASP A 124 -10.56 -16.60 -18.85
N ASP A 125 -9.49 -17.17 -18.28
CA ASP A 125 -8.62 -18.15 -18.96
C ASP A 125 -9.36 -19.46 -19.27
N GLN A 126 -10.21 -19.94 -18.33
CA GLN A 126 -11.02 -21.15 -18.51
C GLN A 126 -12.10 -20.98 -19.59
N THR A 127 -12.74 -19.80 -19.67
CA THR A 127 -13.71 -19.51 -20.74
C THR A 127 -13.08 -19.46 -22.14
N GLY A 128 -11.82 -19.03 -22.26
CA GLY A 128 -11.10 -18.99 -23.54
C GLY A 128 -10.75 -20.39 -24.08
N GLN A 129 -10.44 -21.35 -23.21
CA GLN A 129 -10.10 -22.73 -23.60
C GLN A 129 -11.34 -23.55 -24.02
N GLY A 130 -12.51 -23.27 -23.44
CA GLY A 130 -13.77 -23.92 -23.81
C GLY A 130 -14.24 -23.62 -25.24
N GLU A 131 -14.06 -22.38 -25.72
CA GLU A 131 -14.38 -22.01 -27.11
C GLU A 131 -13.40 -22.61 -28.13
N ALA A 132 -12.12 -22.75 -27.79
CA ALA A 132 -11.10 -23.31 -28.68
C ALA A 132 -11.29 -24.83 -28.92
N SER A 133 -11.83 -25.55 -27.92
CA SER A 133 -12.12 -26.99 -28.05
C SER A 133 -13.39 -27.29 -28.86
N GLY A 134 -14.39 -26.39 -28.83
CA GLY A 134 -15.68 -26.58 -29.53
C GLY A 134 -15.66 -26.36 -31.05
N VAL A 135 -14.61 -25.75 -31.61
CA VAL A 135 -14.51 -25.43 -33.05
C VAL A 135 -13.89 -26.58 -33.89
N GLY A 136 -13.40 -27.65 -33.25
CA GLY A 136 -12.75 -28.79 -33.92
C GLY A 136 -13.66 -29.97 -34.34
N ALA A 137 -14.93 -30.01 -33.93
CA ALA A 137 -15.78 -31.20 -34.05
C ALA A 137 -16.83 -31.12 -35.18
N GLY A 138 -16.45 -30.64 -36.37
CA GLY A 138 -17.35 -30.48 -37.51
C GLY A 138 -16.67 -30.63 -38.87
N GLY A 139 -15.85 -31.67 -39.06
CA GLY A 139 -15.32 -32.03 -40.37
C GLY A 139 -16.37 -32.82 -41.17
N PRO A 140 -16.64 -32.50 -42.45
CA PRO A 140 -17.59 -33.27 -43.25
C PRO A 140 -17.00 -34.62 -43.63
N GLU A 141 -17.38 -35.68 -42.92
CA GLU A 141 -17.26 -37.05 -43.40
C GLU A 141 -18.19 -37.25 -44.61
N ARG A 142 -17.62 -37.21 -45.82
CA ARG A 142 -18.23 -37.81 -47.00
C ARG A 142 -17.47 -39.09 -47.33
N SER A 143 -17.98 -40.22 -46.85
CA SER A 143 -17.58 -41.55 -47.32
C SER A 143 -18.81 -42.39 -47.68
N GLY A 144 -18.93 -42.65 -48.99
CA GLY A 144 -19.29 -43.94 -49.60
C GLY A 144 -20.66 -44.56 -49.33
N GLY A 145 -21.48 -44.68 -50.39
CA GLY A 145 -22.60 -45.62 -50.38
C GLY A 145 -23.57 -45.51 -51.56
N VAL A 146 -23.10 -45.55 -52.81
CA VAL A 146 -24.01 -45.73 -53.96
C VAL A 146 -24.16 -47.22 -54.23
N ALA A 147 -25.35 -47.74 -53.91
CA ALA A 147 -25.82 -49.05 -54.30
C ALA A 147 -25.93 -49.14 -55.84
N GLN A 148 -25.42 -50.22 -56.43
CA GLN A 148 -25.82 -50.63 -57.77
C GLN A 148 -26.83 -51.79 -57.68
N PRO A 149 -27.93 -51.75 -58.45
CA PRO A 149 -28.91 -52.82 -58.46
C PRO A 149 -28.48 -53.94 -59.41
N THR A 150 -28.72 -55.17 -58.97
CA THR A 150 -28.69 -56.39 -59.77
C THR A 150 -29.77 -56.34 -60.86
N VAL A 151 -29.38 -56.63 -62.11
CA VAL A 151 -30.30 -57.02 -63.18
C VAL A 151 -29.74 -58.27 -63.86
N SER A 152 -30.59 -59.30 -63.87
CA SER A 152 -30.66 -60.56 -64.63
C SER A 152 -29.41 -61.17 -65.25
#